data_AF-A0A3L7JXY2-F1
#
_entry.id   AF-A0A3L7JXY2-F1
#
_cell.length_a   1.000
_cell.length_b   1.000
_cell.length_c   1.000
_cell.angle_alpha   90.00
_cell.angle_beta   90.00
_cell.angle_gamma   90.00
#
_symmetry.space_group_name_H-M   'P 1'
#
loop_
_entity.id
_entity.type
_entity.pdbx_description
1 polymer ?
#
loop_
_entity_poly.entity_id
_entity_poly.type
_entity_poly.pdbx_seq_one_letter_code
_entity_poly.pdbx_strand_id
1 'polypeptide(L)'
;MEGIMKKKLLSLLLIVFCILFGGFGILYDGLYGNPFRDYLMKNDTMRYLNDIGYTKNDLLSVRTNYSMKINSDKVKGTLAKVTFKDEPQDTYIYFQQNSNQKIIQACDYLDGHIMKNNYTPERKHMLKNCKSIY
;
A
#
# COMPACT_ATOMS: atom_id res chain seq x y z
N MET A 1 -31.28 6.38 43.59
CA MET A 1 -31.80 6.43 42.21
C MET A 1 -30.89 7.25 41.27
N GLU A 2 -30.35 8.39 41.71
CA GLU A 2 -29.44 9.24 40.91
C GLU A 2 -28.13 8.56 40.47
N GLY A 3 -27.50 7.76 41.32
CA GLY A 3 -26.24 7.08 40.98
C GLY A 3 -26.37 6.04 39.86
N ILE A 4 -27.54 5.41 39.73
CA ILE A 4 -27.81 4.43 38.67
C ILE A 4 -28.04 5.15 37.33
N MET A 5 -28.73 6.29 37.34
CA MET A 5 -28.91 7.11 36.12
C MET A 5 -27.58 7.68 35.62
N LYS A 6 -26.71 8.17 36.51
CA LYS A 6 -25.38 8.67 36.14
C LYS A 6 -24.50 7.59 35.49
N LYS A 7 -24.53 6.35 36.00
CA LYS A 7 -23.81 5.22 35.40
C LYS A 7 -24.35 4.82 34.03
N LYS A 8 -25.68 4.79 33.86
CA LYS A 8 -26.31 4.51 32.56
C LYS A 8 -26.00 5.59 31.53
N LEU A 9 -26.01 6.86 31.92
CA LEU A 9 -25.64 7.99 31.06
C LEU A 9 -24.15 7.93 30.65
N LEU A 10 -23.26 7.65 31.59
CA LEU A 10 -21.82 7.49 31.29
C LEU A 10 -21.57 6.32 30.32
N SER A 11 -22.26 5.20 30.53
CA SER A 11 -22.19 4.05 29.64
C SER A 11 -22.69 4.40 28.23
N LEU A 12 -23.77 5.16 28.11
CA LEU A 12 -24.30 5.62 26.82
C LEU A 12 -23.29 6.53 26.10
N LEU A 13 -22.69 7.48 26.82
CA LEU A 13 -21.67 8.38 26.28
C LEU A 13 -20.43 7.62 25.78
N LEU A 14 -19.98 6.60 26.51
CA LEU A 14 -18.89 5.72 26.09
C LEU A 14 -19.23 4.95 24.81
N ILE A 15 -20.45 4.43 24.69
CA ILE A 15 -20.88 3.72 23.47
C ILE A 15 -20.91 4.68 22.27
N VAL A 16 -21.48 5.88 22.45
CA VAL A 16 -21.53 6.90 21.39
C VAL A 16 -20.11 7.32 20.99
N PHE A 17 -19.21 7.52 21.96
CA PHE A 17 -17.81 7.83 21.70
C PHE A 17 -17.12 6.71 20.91
N CYS A 18 -17.30 5.44 21.31
CA CYS A 18 -16.74 4.29 20.59
C CYS A 18 -17.28 4.18 19.16
N ILE A 19 -18.57 4.46 18.93
CA ILE A 19 -19.15 4.43 17.59
C ILE A 19 -18.59 5.57 16.74
N LEU A 20 -18.49 6.78 17.28
CA LEU A 20 -17.97 7.94 16.56
C LEU A 20 -16.48 7.77 16.24
N PHE A 21 -15.65 7.48 17.24
CA PHE A 21 -14.20 7.35 17.05
C PHE A 21 -13.81 6.04 16.36
N GLY A 22 -14.42 4.92 16.75
CA GLY A 22 -14.18 3.63 16.11
C GLY A 22 -14.70 3.58 14.68
N GLY A 23 -15.93 4.07 14.45
CA GLY A 23 -16.51 4.16 13.12
C GLY A 23 -15.73 5.11 12.21
N PHE A 24 -15.32 6.28 12.71
CA PHE A 24 -14.48 7.21 11.96
C PHE A 24 -13.12 6.59 11.63
N GLY A 25 -12.49 5.88 12.57
CA GLY A 25 -11.24 5.17 12.33
C GLY A 25 -11.34 4.11 11.23
N ILE A 26 -12.38 3.27 11.26
CA ILE A 26 -12.63 2.24 10.23
C ILE A 26 -12.89 2.89 8.87
N LEU A 27 -13.70 3.95 8.82
CA LEU A 27 -13.99 4.67 7.58
C LEU A 27 -12.74 5.34 7.01
N TYR A 28 -11.94 5.99 7.86
CA TYR A 28 -10.70 6.63 7.48
C TYR A 28 -9.70 5.61 6.91
N ASP A 29 -9.48 4.51 7.61
CA ASP A 29 -8.59 3.43 7.17
C ASP A 29 -9.05 2.82 5.83
N GLY A 30 -10.36 2.66 5.63
CA GLY A 30 -10.92 2.14 4.39
C GLY A 30 -10.74 3.07 3.18
N LEU A 31 -10.78 4.39 3.41
CA LEU A 31 -10.70 5.41 2.37
C LEU A 31 -9.27 5.86 2.07
N TYR A 32 -8.47 6.09 3.10
CA TYR A 32 -7.12 6.67 2.99
C TYR A 32 -6.00 5.66 3.17
N GLY A 33 -6.33 4.43 3.59
CA GLY A 33 -5.35 3.42 3.97
C GLY A 33 -4.92 3.58 5.42
N ASN A 34 -4.04 2.69 5.87
CA ASN A 34 -3.55 2.67 7.25
C ASN A 34 -2.01 2.66 7.23
N PRO A 35 -1.33 3.50 8.04
CA PRO A 35 0.13 3.57 8.10
C PRO A 35 0.81 2.22 8.40
N PHE A 36 0.13 1.32 9.11
CA PHE A 36 0.61 -0.04 9.35
C PHE A 36 0.68 -0.86 8.07
N ARG A 37 -0.32 -0.76 7.18
CA ARG A 37 -0.31 -1.46 5.87
C ARG A 37 0.79 -0.93 4.98
N ASP A 38 1.00 0.38 5.00
CA ASP A 38 2.07 1.05 4.27
C ASP A 38 3.46 0.60 4.75
N TYR A 39 3.65 0.52 6.07
CA TYR A 39 4.87 -0.01 6.66
C TYR A 39 5.14 -1.47 6.24
N LEU A 40 4.13 -2.33 6.33
CA LEU A 40 4.24 -3.74 5.91
C LEU A 40 4.58 -3.86 4.43
N MET A 41 3.85 -3.15 3.56
CA MET A 41 4.08 -3.17 2.12
C MET A 41 5.49 -2.71 1.76
N LYS A 42 5.97 -1.64 2.40
CA LYS A 42 7.34 -1.16 2.22
C LYS A 42 8.36 -2.22 2.64
N ASN A 43 8.18 -2.82 3.82
CA ASN A 43 9.12 -3.81 4.35
C ASN A 43 9.16 -5.08 3.50
N ASP A 44 8.01 -5.57 3.06
CA ASP A 44 7.91 -6.76 2.20
C ASP A 44 8.50 -6.49 0.82
N THR A 45 8.28 -5.30 0.25
CA THR A 45 8.91 -4.89 -1.01
C THR A 45 10.43 -4.78 -0.87
N MET A 46 10.93 -4.16 0.20
CA MET A 46 12.37 -4.07 0.48
C MET A 46 13.02 -5.46 0.60
N ARG A 47 12.35 -6.39 1.28
CA ARG A 47 12.80 -7.77 1.42
C ARG A 47 12.84 -8.48 0.08
N TYR A 48 11.76 -8.38 -0.70
CA TYR A 48 11.71 -8.94 -2.05
C TYR A 48 12.82 -8.40 -2.95
N LEU A 49 13.06 -7.08 -2.94
CA LEU A 49 14.14 -6.45 -3.70
C LEU A 49 15.51 -6.98 -3.29
N ASN A 50 15.75 -7.15 -1.99
CA ASN A 50 16.97 -7.75 -1.46
C ASN A 50 17.15 -9.20 -1.92
N ASP A 51 16.08 -9.99 -1.91
CA ASP A 51 16.11 -11.40 -2.34
C ASP A 51 16.44 -11.54 -3.83
N ILE A 52 16.11 -10.55 -4.66
CA ILE A 52 16.47 -10.52 -6.09
C ILE A 52 17.77 -9.75 -6.39
N GLY A 53 18.52 -9.36 -5.36
CA GLY A 53 19.88 -8.82 -5.48
C GLY A 53 20.03 -7.29 -5.38
N TYR A 54 18.94 -6.53 -5.14
CA TYR A 54 19.01 -5.09 -4.91
C TYR A 54 19.21 -4.75 -3.43
N THR A 55 20.15 -3.89 -3.14
CA THR A 55 20.38 -3.36 -1.79
C THR A 55 19.68 -2.02 -1.60
N LYS A 56 19.57 -1.58 -0.34
CA LYS A 56 19.07 -0.23 -0.02
C LYS A 56 19.90 0.88 -0.71
N ASN A 57 21.17 0.63 -1.01
CA ASN A 57 22.04 1.61 -1.64
C ASN A 57 21.73 1.81 -3.14
N ASP A 58 21.04 0.86 -3.77
CA ASP A 58 20.62 0.94 -5.17
C ASP A 58 19.31 1.72 -5.33
N LEU A 59 18.58 1.91 -4.22
CA LEU A 59 17.27 2.54 -4.22
C LEU A 59 17.38 4.03 -3.90
N LEU A 60 16.78 4.86 -4.74
CA LEU A 60 16.57 6.27 -4.43
C LEU A 60 15.41 6.45 -3.45
N SER A 61 14.29 5.75 -3.68
CA SER A 61 13.14 5.80 -2.78
C SER A 61 12.26 4.56 -2.88
N VAL A 62 11.62 4.22 -1.75
CA VAL A 62 10.48 3.29 -1.70
C VAL A 62 9.35 3.99 -0.96
N ARG A 63 8.33 4.37 -1.74
CA ARG A 63 7.12 5.04 -1.26
C ARG A 63 5.95 4.07 -1.34
N THR A 64 4.99 4.22 -0.44
CA THR A 64 3.77 3.41 -0.46
C THR A 64 2.56 4.30 -0.54
N ASN A 65 1.51 3.81 -1.18
CA ASN A 65 0.24 4.49 -1.20
C ASN A 65 -0.91 3.49 -1.28
N TYR A 66 -1.94 3.72 -0.49
CA TYR A 66 -3.19 3.01 -0.62
C TYR A 66 -4.00 3.55 -1.80
N SER A 67 -4.69 2.66 -2.49
CA SER A 67 -5.64 2.96 -3.56
C SER A 67 -6.84 2.03 -3.45
N MET A 68 -7.97 2.57 -3.03
CA MET A 68 -9.24 1.81 -2.99
C MET A 68 -9.63 1.29 -4.37
N LYS A 69 -9.26 1.99 -5.46
CA LYS A 69 -9.55 1.58 -6.85
C LYS A 69 -8.88 0.26 -7.25
N ILE A 70 -7.76 -0.08 -6.60
CA ILE A 70 -6.93 -1.25 -6.93
C ILE A 70 -7.20 -2.39 -5.94
N ASN A 71 -7.76 -2.07 -4.77
CA ASN A 71 -8.14 -3.05 -3.76
C ASN A 71 -9.24 -3.97 -4.31
N SER A 72 -8.88 -5.19 -4.63
CA SER A 72 -9.74 -6.20 -5.26
C SER A 72 -9.51 -7.56 -4.61
N ASP A 73 -10.26 -8.58 -5.03
CA ASP A 73 -10.05 -9.96 -4.56
C ASP A 73 -8.67 -10.51 -4.95
N LYS A 74 -8.03 -9.97 -5.99
CA LYS A 74 -6.73 -10.44 -6.50
C LYS A 74 -5.55 -9.68 -5.90
N VAL A 75 -5.70 -8.38 -5.64
CA VAL A 75 -4.61 -7.45 -5.31
C VAL A 75 -4.97 -6.62 -4.08
N LYS A 76 -4.03 -6.50 -3.13
CA LYS A 76 -4.19 -5.58 -2.01
C LYS A 76 -4.09 -4.13 -2.49
N GLY A 77 -4.94 -3.27 -1.95
CA GLY A 77 -4.99 -1.85 -2.32
C GLY A 77 -3.73 -1.03 -2.03
N THR A 78 -2.79 -1.50 -1.21
CA THR A 78 -1.54 -0.76 -0.94
C THR A 78 -0.47 -1.16 -1.95
N LEU A 79 0.04 -0.17 -2.68
CA LEU A 79 1.13 -0.32 -3.65
C LEU A 79 2.43 0.21 -3.07
N ALA A 80 3.55 -0.35 -3.53
CA ALA A 80 4.87 0.25 -3.37
C ALA A 80 5.35 0.82 -4.71
N LYS A 81 6.00 1.97 -4.64
CA LYS A 81 6.58 2.74 -5.74
C LYS A 81 8.07 2.85 -5.47
N VAL A 82 8.87 2.24 -6.33
CA VAL A 82 10.31 2.08 -6.18
C VAL A 82 11.00 2.87 -7.28
N THR A 83 11.91 3.75 -6.88
CA THR A 83 12.77 4.52 -7.78
C THR A 83 14.21 4.11 -7.52
N PHE A 84 14.96 3.74 -8.56
CA PHE A 84 16.37 3.35 -8.46
C PHE A 84 17.28 4.56 -8.64
N LYS A 85 18.50 4.53 -8.08
CA LYS A 85 19.42 5.68 -8.15
C LYS A 85 20.01 5.89 -9.54
N ASP A 86 20.24 4.81 -10.25
CA ASP A 86 20.78 4.78 -11.61
C ASP A 86 19.72 4.96 -12.69
N GLU A 87 18.43 4.97 -12.33
CA GLU A 87 17.30 5.32 -13.19
C GLU A 87 16.26 6.18 -12.43
N PRO A 88 16.61 7.42 -12.03
CA PRO A 88 15.81 8.22 -11.11
C PRO A 88 14.53 8.80 -11.72
N GLN A 89 14.40 8.76 -13.05
CA GLN A 89 13.22 9.27 -13.77
C GLN A 89 12.07 8.25 -13.78
N ASP A 90 12.37 6.96 -13.64
CA ASP A 90 11.35 5.91 -13.67
C ASP A 90 10.99 5.43 -12.26
N THR A 91 9.71 5.19 -12.05
CA THR A 91 9.21 4.60 -10.81
C THR A 91 8.42 3.32 -11.12
N TYR A 92 8.93 2.22 -10.60
CA TYR A 92 8.39 0.89 -10.74
C TYR A 92 7.35 0.61 -9.66
N ILE A 93 6.25 -0.02 -10.05
CA ILE A 93 5.13 -0.30 -9.14
C ILE A 93 5.21 -1.76 -8.70
N TYR A 94 5.04 -2.00 -7.42
CA TYR A 94 4.96 -3.32 -6.82
C TYR A 94 3.64 -3.44 -6.05
N PHE A 95 3.04 -4.62 -6.11
CA PHE A 95 1.78 -4.93 -5.45
C PHE A 95 1.83 -6.30 -4.78
N GLN A 96 0.94 -6.50 -3.82
CA GLN A 96 0.82 -7.77 -3.10
C GLN A 96 -0.42 -8.53 -3.60
N GLN A 97 -0.23 -9.79 -4.02
CA GLN A 97 -1.36 -10.67 -4.33
C GLN A 97 -2.10 -11.08 -3.06
N ASN A 98 -3.43 -11.14 -3.09
CA ASN A 98 -4.21 -11.59 -1.94
C ASN A 98 -4.04 -13.07 -1.63
N SER A 99 -4.00 -13.92 -2.67
CA SER A 99 -4.05 -15.38 -2.50
C SER A 99 -2.86 -15.98 -1.78
N ASN A 100 -1.67 -15.40 -1.95
CA ASN A 100 -0.41 -15.94 -1.43
C ASN A 100 0.49 -14.88 -0.80
N GLN A 101 0.02 -13.63 -0.71
CA GLN A 101 0.76 -12.52 -0.12
C GLN A 101 2.11 -12.21 -0.79
N LYS A 102 2.36 -12.68 -2.01
CA LYS A 102 3.61 -12.44 -2.74
C LYS A 102 3.66 -11.02 -3.31
N ILE A 103 4.84 -10.42 -3.22
CA ILE A 103 5.18 -9.18 -3.91
C ILE A 103 5.45 -9.48 -5.38
N ILE A 104 4.82 -8.72 -6.26
CA ILE A 104 4.97 -8.81 -7.72
C ILE A 104 5.14 -7.40 -8.28
N GLN A 105 6.03 -7.25 -9.26
CA GLN A 105 6.15 -6.00 -10.00
C GLN A 105 5.03 -5.88 -11.03
N ALA A 106 4.42 -4.71 -11.11
CA ALA A 106 3.51 -4.36 -12.19
C ALA A 106 4.27 -4.14 -13.50
N CYS A 107 3.66 -4.49 -14.63
CA CYS A 107 4.23 -4.10 -15.92
C CYS A 107 4.06 -2.61 -16.22
N ASP A 108 3.16 -1.93 -15.50
CA ASP A 108 2.99 -0.49 -15.57
C ASP A 108 4.01 0.23 -14.68
N TYR A 109 4.48 1.38 -15.16
CA TYR A 109 5.44 2.22 -14.44
C TYR A 109 5.13 3.70 -14.64
N LEU A 110 5.75 4.56 -13.84
CA LEU A 110 5.67 6.02 -13.98
C LEU A 110 6.97 6.54 -14.60
N ASP A 111 6.87 7.21 -15.74
CA ASP A 111 7.93 8.02 -16.33
C ASP A 111 7.75 9.45 -15.82
N GLY A 112 8.50 9.80 -14.77
CA GLY A 112 8.28 10.97 -13.92
C GLY A 112 6.92 10.94 -13.22
N HIS A 113 5.90 11.49 -13.88
CA HIS A 113 4.52 11.56 -13.39
C HIS A 113 3.50 10.93 -14.34
N ILE A 114 3.92 10.47 -15.51
CA ILE A 114 3.03 9.94 -16.54
C ILE A 114 3.00 8.43 -16.40
N MET A 115 1.80 7.87 -16.17
CA MET A 115 1.61 6.43 -16.16
C MET A 115 1.74 5.89 -17.59
N LYS A 116 2.65 4.95 -17.77
CA LYS A 116 2.89 4.26 -19.04
C LYS A 116 2.33 2.85 -18.90
N ASN A 117 1.32 2.58 -19.72
CA ASN A 117 0.74 1.25 -19.86
C ASN A 117 1.41 0.59 -21.07
N ASN A 118 1.78 -0.68 -20.92
CA ASN A 118 2.48 -1.54 -21.89
C ASN A 118 4.01 -1.53 -21.79
N TYR A 119 4.54 -2.75 -21.88
CA TYR A 119 5.94 -3.09 -22.05
C TYR A 119 6.52 -2.33 -23.25
N THR A 120 7.18 -1.21 -22.95
CA THR A 120 8.07 -0.47 -23.87
C THR A 120 9.48 -1.10 -23.74
N PRO A 121 10.43 -0.85 -24.67
CA PRO A 121 11.69 -1.62 -24.75
C PRO A 121 12.41 -1.78 -23.41
N GLU A 122 13.16 -2.88 -23.26
CA GLU A 122 13.82 -3.34 -22.02
C GLU A 122 14.24 -2.18 -21.10
N ARG A 123 13.47 -1.97 -20.02
CA ARG A 123 13.83 -1.05 -18.94
C ARG A 123 14.74 -1.79 -17.96
N LYS A 124 15.69 -1.06 -17.37
CA LYS A 124 16.79 -1.65 -16.61
C LYS A 124 16.33 -2.52 -15.44
N HIS A 125 15.25 -2.12 -14.78
CA HIS A 125 14.73 -2.81 -13.59
C HIS A 125 13.33 -3.40 -13.78
N MET A 126 12.84 -3.48 -15.03
CA MET A 126 11.58 -4.19 -15.34
C MET A 126 11.84 -5.70 -15.35
N LEU A 127 11.10 -6.42 -14.53
CA LEU A 127 11.17 -7.87 -14.42
C LEU A 127 10.38 -8.52 -15.56
N LYS A 128 10.97 -9.53 -16.19
CA LYS A 128 10.32 -10.29 -17.28
C LYS A 128 9.00 -10.96 -16.88
N ASN A 129 8.81 -11.23 -15.59
CA ASN A 129 7.62 -11.86 -15.02
C ASN A 129 6.68 -10.86 -14.33
N CYS A 130 6.75 -9.58 -14.69
CA CYS A 130 5.79 -8.57 -14.25
C CYS A 130 4.35 -8.99 -14.59
N LYS A 131 3.36 -8.44 -13.88
CA LYS A 131 1.93 -8.71 -14.12
C LYS A 131 1.11 -7.44 -14.20
N SER A 132 0.01 -7.49 -14.94
CA SER A 132 -1.02 -6.45 -14.86
C SER A 132 -1.60 -6.37 -13.45
N ILE A 133 -1.84 -5.16 -12.98
CA ILE A 133 -2.57 -4.90 -11.72
C ILE A 133 -4.09 -5.12 -11.93
N TYR A 134 -4.58 -4.88 -13.14
CA TYR A 134 -5.98 -5.02 -13.56
C TYR A 134 -6.28 -6.39 -14.17
#